data_AF-A0AAD6JF16-F1
#
_entry.id   AF-A0AAD6JF16-F1
#
_cell.length_a   1.000
_cell.length_b   1.000
_cell.length_c   1.000
_cell.angle_alpha   90.00
_cell.angle_beta   90.00
_cell.angle_gamma   90.00
#
_symmetry.space_group_name_H-M   'P 1'
#
loop_
_entity.id
_entity.type
_entity.pdbx_description
1 polymer ?
#
loop_
_entity_poly.entity_id
_entity_poly.type
_entity_poly.pdbx_seq_one_letter_code
_entity_poly.pdbx_strand_id
1 'polypeptide(L)'
;MDFPSKRKRSRSLHAILLFCLLFLIGLSFAEEASHDGDSPKFPGCDHPYNLVKVKNWANGVEGETFSGITARFGAFLPKEEKNSNILTAVLSNPLNGCSPSSSKLSGSIATVVRGGCDFTTKAEIAQSEGAAALLVINDEEELAEMGCEKGSSAQDISIPVVLIPKSGGQYLNKSIVDGQKVELLFYAPVRPPVDFSVIFLWIMAVGTVVCASVWSEIATSEETNERYNELSPK
;
A
#
# COMPACT_ATOMS: atom_id res chain seq x y z
N MET A 1 50.32 14.22 -38.86
CA MET A 1 49.31 15.27 -38.61
C MET A 1 48.02 14.57 -38.22
N ASP A 2 47.87 14.37 -36.92
CA ASP A 2 46.75 13.68 -36.27
C ASP A 2 45.53 14.57 -36.12
N PHE A 3 44.35 14.09 -36.51
CA PHE A 3 43.07 14.56 -35.96
C PHE A 3 41.94 13.49 -36.05
N PRO A 4 41.93 12.46 -35.18
CA PRO A 4 40.71 11.66 -34.94
C PRO A 4 39.94 12.08 -33.66
N SER A 5 40.43 13.06 -32.89
CA SER A 5 39.93 13.38 -31.53
C SER A 5 38.55 14.06 -31.47
N LYS A 6 38.19 14.93 -32.42
CA LYS A 6 36.96 15.75 -32.31
C LYS A 6 35.65 14.97 -32.46
N ARG A 7 35.63 13.91 -33.30
CA ARG A 7 34.41 13.13 -33.59
C ARG A 7 34.04 12.19 -32.42
N LYS A 8 35.04 11.69 -31.69
CA LYS A 8 34.86 10.79 -30.52
C LYS A 8 34.31 11.53 -29.31
N ARG A 9 34.81 12.75 -29.04
CA ARG A 9 34.36 13.62 -27.94
C ARG A 9 32.91 14.08 -28.09
N SER A 10 32.45 14.31 -29.32
CA SER A 10 31.09 14.75 -29.63
C SER A 10 30.02 13.67 -29.36
N ARG A 11 30.30 12.40 -29.71
CA ARG A 11 29.36 11.27 -29.47
C ARG A 11 29.22 10.92 -28.00
N SER A 12 30.33 10.96 -27.25
CA SER A 12 30.34 10.79 -25.79
C SER A 12 29.53 11.90 -25.08
N LEU A 13 29.67 13.17 -25.51
CA LEU A 13 28.86 14.26 -24.97
C LEU A 13 27.35 14.06 -25.22
N HIS A 14 26.95 13.60 -26.40
CA HIS A 14 25.53 13.34 -26.70
C HIS A 14 24.98 12.19 -25.86
N ALA A 15 25.76 11.12 -25.66
CA ALA A 15 25.36 10.01 -24.79
C ALA A 15 25.20 10.44 -23.32
N ILE A 16 26.12 11.29 -22.82
CA ILE A 16 26.03 11.87 -21.47
C ILE A 16 24.83 12.81 -21.34
N LEU A 17 24.56 13.64 -22.36
CA LEU A 17 23.41 14.55 -22.35
C LEU A 17 22.08 13.78 -22.38
N LEU A 18 22.00 12.72 -23.20
CA LEU A 18 20.85 11.82 -23.27
C LEU A 18 20.65 11.07 -21.94
N PHE A 19 21.74 10.65 -21.30
CA PHE A 19 21.74 10.02 -19.98
C PHE A 19 21.24 10.99 -18.89
N CYS A 20 21.72 12.24 -18.86
CA CYS A 20 21.23 13.26 -17.93
C CYS A 20 19.74 13.56 -18.14
N LEU A 21 19.29 13.61 -19.41
CA LEU A 21 17.87 13.76 -19.74
C LEU A 21 17.03 12.58 -19.26
N LEU A 22 17.47 11.34 -19.48
CA LEU A 22 16.79 10.14 -19.01
C LEU A 22 16.80 10.02 -17.48
N PHE A 23 17.86 10.48 -16.80
CA PHE A 23 17.96 10.54 -15.34
C PHE A 23 16.96 11.54 -14.74
N LEU A 24 16.83 12.72 -15.35
CA LEU A 24 15.86 13.75 -14.94
C LEU A 24 14.42 13.30 -15.17
N ILE A 25 14.16 12.56 -16.26
CA ILE A 25 12.85 11.98 -16.55
C ILE A 25 12.53 10.85 -15.56
N GLY A 26 13.50 9.99 -15.22
CA GLY A 26 13.32 8.89 -14.26
C GLY A 26 13.02 9.36 -12.83
N LEU A 27 13.60 10.48 -12.39
CA LEU A 27 13.29 11.10 -11.10
C LEU A 27 11.87 11.69 -11.03
N SER A 28 11.25 11.94 -12.17
CA SER A 28 9.90 12.53 -12.24
C SER A 28 8.78 11.48 -12.07
N PHE A 29 9.11 10.18 -12.11
CA PHE A 29 8.17 9.07 -11.90
C PHE A 29 8.24 8.47 -10.50
N ALA A 30 8.58 9.26 -9.49
CA ALA A 30 8.27 8.91 -8.10
C ALA A 30 6.80 9.26 -7.86
N GLU A 31 5.90 8.48 -8.46
CA GLU A 31 4.46 8.68 -8.26
C GLU A 31 4.09 8.19 -6.86
N GLU A 32 3.67 9.13 -6.01
CA GLU A 32 3.11 8.82 -4.70
C GLU A 32 1.88 7.94 -4.89
N ALA A 33 1.92 6.72 -4.38
CA ALA A 33 0.78 5.81 -4.33
C ALA A 33 -0.24 6.20 -3.24
N SER A 34 -0.49 7.49 -3.04
CA SER A 34 -1.69 7.99 -2.39
C SER A 34 -2.67 8.40 -3.49
N HIS A 35 -3.55 7.47 -3.86
CA HIS A 35 -4.67 7.75 -4.75
C HIS A 35 -5.66 8.65 -3.97
N ASP A 36 -5.40 9.97 -3.92
CA ASP A 36 -6.43 10.94 -3.52
C ASP A 36 -7.35 11.09 -4.74
N GLY A 37 -8.25 10.12 -4.89
CA GLY A 37 -9.29 10.19 -5.92
C GLY A 37 -10.06 11.50 -5.76
N ASP A 38 -10.53 12.04 -6.89
CA ASP A 38 -11.29 13.29 -7.09
C ASP A 38 -12.67 13.29 -6.38
N SER A 39 -12.81 12.56 -5.27
CA SER A 39 -14.04 12.49 -4.50
C SER A 39 -14.28 13.81 -3.76
N PRO A 40 -15.55 14.23 -3.62
CA PRO A 40 -15.87 15.48 -2.96
C PRO A 40 -15.38 15.50 -1.51
N LYS A 41 -14.59 16.51 -1.14
CA LYS A 41 -14.11 16.72 0.23
C LYS A 41 -15.25 17.26 1.08
N PHE A 42 -15.76 16.44 2.00
CA PHE A 42 -16.76 16.85 2.99
C PHE A 42 -16.09 17.03 4.36
N PRO A 43 -16.63 17.89 5.25
CA PRO A 43 -16.13 18.00 6.62
C PRO A 43 -16.19 16.64 7.32
N GLY A 44 -15.04 16.15 7.81
CA GLY A 44 -14.91 14.81 8.41
C GLY A 44 -14.67 13.67 7.41
N CYS A 45 -14.60 13.96 6.11
CA CYS A 45 -14.37 12.98 5.04
C CYS A 45 -13.24 13.41 4.10
N ASP A 46 -12.04 13.60 4.65
CA ASP A 46 -10.86 13.98 3.89
C ASP A 46 -9.62 13.17 4.33
N HIS A 47 -9.83 12.05 5.05
CA HIS A 47 -8.71 11.18 5.40
C HIS A 47 -8.26 10.41 4.15
N PRO A 48 -6.94 10.20 3.99
CA PRO A 48 -6.42 9.39 2.89
C PRO A 48 -6.73 7.91 3.13
N TYR A 49 -6.91 7.17 2.05
CA TYR A 49 -6.98 5.72 2.11
C TYR A 49 -5.60 5.14 2.44
N ASN A 50 -5.51 4.43 3.55
CA ASN A 50 -4.29 3.73 3.95
C ASN A 50 -4.52 2.23 3.91
N LEU A 51 -3.54 1.50 3.40
CA LEU A 51 -3.51 0.05 3.55
C LEU A 51 -3.24 -0.29 5.01
N VAL A 52 -4.02 -1.25 5.51
CA VAL A 52 -4.00 -1.69 6.90
C VAL A 52 -3.51 -3.12 6.97
N LYS A 53 -2.72 -3.44 7.98
CA LYS A 53 -2.46 -4.82 8.38
C LYS A 53 -3.39 -5.19 9.52
N VAL A 54 -4.10 -6.29 9.34
CA VAL A 54 -5.04 -6.86 10.32
C VAL A 54 -4.48 -8.18 10.80
N LYS A 55 -3.91 -8.17 12.01
CA LYS A 55 -3.45 -9.39 12.67
C LYS A 55 -4.61 -10.00 13.45
N ASN A 56 -4.68 -11.33 13.48
CA ASN A 56 -5.71 -12.04 14.23
C ASN A 56 -5.11 -13.11 15.14
N TRP A 57 -5.81 -13.34 16.25
CA TRP A 57 -5.56 -14.45 17.16
C TRP A 57 -6.88 -15.15 17.44
N ALA A 58 -6.90 -16.48 17.32
CA ALA A 58 -8.02 -17.31 17.72
C ALA A 58 -7.62 -18.10 18.97
N ASN A 59 -8.30 -17.84 20.10
CA ASN A 59 -7.95 -18.43 21.41
C ASN A 59 -6.46 -18.24 21.78
N GLY A 60 -5.88 -17.09 21.43
CA GLY A 60 -4.48 -16.75 21.69
C GLY A 60 -3.46 -17.33 20.69
N VAL A 61 -3.89 -18.14 19.72
CA VAL A 61 -3.02 -18.62 18.64
C VAL A 61 -3.04 -17.63 17.48
N GLU A 62 -1.88 -17.13 17.08
CA GLU A 62 -1.75 -16.19 15.94
C GLU A 62 -2.18 -16.88 14.64
N GLY A 63 -3.10 -16.24 13.92
CA GLY A 63 -3.63 -16.70 12.64
C GLY A 63 -3.09 -15.91 11.46
N GLU A 64 -3.78 -16.03 10.32
CA GLU A 64 -3.42 -15.34 9.09
C GLU A 64 -3.49 -13.80 9.19
N THR A 65 -2.46 -13.09 8.72
CA THR A 65 -2.53 -11.62 8.66
C THR A 65 -3.22 -11.17 7.38
N PHE A 66 -4.33 -10.43 7.51
CA PHE A 66 -5.05 -9.88 6.37
C PHE A 66 -4.54 -8.48 6.01
N SER A 67 -4.70 -8.11 4.75
CA SER A 67 -4.52 -6.72 4.31
C SER A 67 -5.90 -6.10 4.12
N GLY A 68 -6.10 -4.90 4.66
CA GLY A 68 -7.33 -4.13 4.55
C GLY A 68 -7.07 -2.71 4.09
N ILE A 69 -8.12 -1.89 4.07
CA ILE A 69 -8.08 -0.47 3.73
C ILE A 69 -8.91 0.35 4.72
N THR A 70 -8.45 1.55 5.07
CA THR A 70 -9.22 2.48 5.92
C THR A 70 -10.32 3.19 5.15
N ALA A 71 -11.30 3.75 5.86
CA ALA A 71 -12.24 4.72 5.28
C ALA A 71 -11.64 6.13 5.18
N ARG A 72 -12.31 7.04 4.44
CA ARG A 72 -11.98 8.49 4.43
C ARG A 72 -12.41 9.24 5.69
N PHE A 73 -13.05 8.55 6.63
CA PHE A 73 -13.63 9.09 7.86
C PHE A 73 -13.27 8.19 9.05
N GLY A 74 -13.61 8.63 10.26
CA GLY A 74 -13.28 7.89 11.48
C GLY A 74 -11.87 8.21 12.00
N ALA A 75 -11.47 7.57 13.09
CA ALA A 75 -10.17 7.79 13.70
C ALA A 75 -9.02 7.18 12.89
N PHE A 76 -7.85 7.81 13.00
CA PHE A 76 -6.62 7.28 12.43
C PHE A 76 -6.12 6.05 13.17
N LEU A 77 -5.59 5.09 12.41
CA LEU A 77 -4.89 3.96 12.97
C LEU A 77 -3.43 4.30 13.30
N PRO A 78 -2.84 3.65 14.31
CA PRO A 78 -1.41 3.75 14.57
C PRO A 78 -0.59 3.25 13.38
N LYS A 79 0.57 3.86 13.17
CA LYS A 79 1.50 3.49 12.08
C LYS A 79 2.32 2.24 12.36
N GLU A 80 2.45 1.89 13.64
CA GLU A 80 3.31 0.81 14.11
C GLU A 80 2.50 -0.14 15.00
N GLU A 81 2.75 -1.45 14.84
CA GLU A 81 2.07 -2.52 15.60
C GLU A 81 2.14 -2.32 17.12
N LYS A 82 3.29 -1.86 17.64
CA LYS A 82 3.51 -1.67 19.09
C LYS A 82 2.59 -0.64 19.75
N ASN A 83 2.00 0.25 18.95
CA ASN A 83 1.11 1.31 19.42
C ASN A 83 -0.36 0.96 19.21
N SER A 84 -0.65 -0.23 18.66
CA SER A 84 -2.00 -0.70 18.40
C SER A 84 -2.52 -1.57 19.53
N ASN A 85 -3.83 -1.45 19.78
CA ASN A 85 -4.51 -2.22 20.81
C ASN A 85 -5.06 -3.51 20.20
N ILE A 86 -4.90 -4.62 20.95
CA ILE A 86 -5.56 -5.88 20.66
C ILE A 86 -6.97 -5.81 21.25
N LEU A 87 -7.99 -6.00 20.42
CA LEU A 87 -9.39 -5.93 20.81
C LEU A 87 -10.14 -7.18 20.35
N THR A 88 -11.16 -7.59 21.10
CA THR A 88 -12.00 -8.73 20.71
C THR A 88 -12.92 -8.35 19.56
N ALA A 89 -13.02 -9.20 18.55
CA ALA A 89 -13.95 -9.04 17.43
C ALA A 89 -15.28 -9.73 17.75
N VAL A 90 -16.37 -9.02 17.52
CA VAL A 90 -17.74 -9.50 17.75
C VAL A 90 -18.55 -9.30 16.48
N LEU A 91 -19.27 -10.34 16.07
CA LEU A 91 -20.20 -10.24 14.94
C LEU A 91 -21.39 -9.38 15.35
N SER A 92 -21.69 -8.36 14.55
CA SER A 92 -22.88 -7.53 14.75
C SER A 92 -24.15 -8.32 14.47
N ASN A 93 -25.24 -7.94 15.15
CA ASN A 93 -26.57 -8.49 14.92
C ASN A 93 -27.59 -7.34 14.78
N PRO A 94 -28.10 -7.05 13.56
CA PRO A 94 -27.89 -7.80 12.32
C PRO A 94 -26.47 -7.69 11.76
N LEU A 95 -26.05 -8.69 10.99
CA LEU A 95 -24.70 -8.80 10.46
C LEU A 95 -24.33 -7.65 9.49
N ASN A 96 -25.32 -7.01 8.87
CA ASN A 96 -25.09 -5.85 8.03
C ASN A 96 -24.85 -4.55 8.84
N GLY A 97 -25.07 -4.53 10.15
CA GLY A 97 -24.86 -3.35 10.99
C GLY A 97 -25.71 -2.13 10.60
N CYS A 98 -26.83 -2.33 9.91
CA CYS A 98 -27.70 -1.24 9.44
C CYS A 98 -28.79 -0.84 10.43
N SER A 99 -28.92 -1.57 11.54
CA SER A 99 -29.80 -1.24 12.65
C SER A 99 -29.10 -1.57 13.96
N PRO A 100 -29.43 -0.88 15.05
CA PRO A 100 -28.83 -1.15 16.34
C PRO A 100 -29.15 -2.57 16.84
N SER A 101 -28.17 -3.19 17.47
CA SER A 101 -28.24 -4.45 18.18
C SER A 101 -28.74 -4.26 19.61
N SER A 102 -29.31 -5.32 20.18
CA SER A 102 -29.68 -5.34 21.59
C SER A 102 -28.48 -5.51 22.53
N SER A 103 -27.36 -6.01 22.02
CA SER A 103 -26.12 -6.24 22.77
C SER A 103 -25.13 -5.09 22.59
N LYS A 104 -24.62 -4.53 23.69
CA LYS A 104 -23.56 -3.52 23.67
C LYS A 104 -22.21 -4.15 23.34
N LEU A 105 -21.42 -3.46 22.51
CA LEU A 105 -20.10 -3.93 22.07
C LEU A 105 -18.98 -3.58 23.06
N SER A 106 -19.21 -2.60 23.96
CA SER A 106 -18.38 -2.34 25.16
C SER A 106 -16.86 -2.32 24.92
N GLY A 107 -16.40 -1.62 23.88
CA GLY A 107 -14.99 -1.50 23.49
C GLY A 107 -14.47 -2.60 22.58
N SER A 108 -15.34 -3.49 22.10
CA SER A 108 -15.01 -4.53 21.11
C SER A 108 -15.00 -3.96 19.69
N ILE A 109 -14.47 -4.74 18.75
CA ILE A 109 -14.53 -4.45 17.32
C ILE A 109 -15.86 -5.00 16.78
N ALA A 110 -16.68 -4.11 16.23
CA ALA A 110 -17.88 -4.50 15.49
C ALA A 110 -17.47 -5.12 14.16
N THR A 111 -17.89 -6.35 13.88
CA THR A 111 -17.66 -7.00 12.58
C THR A 111 -18.96 -7.08 11.80
N VAL A 112 -19.02 -6.39 10.67
CA VAL A 112 -20.20 -6.28 9.81
C VAL A 112 -19.88 -6.73 8.38
N VAL A 113 -20.89 -7.08 7.61
CA VAL A 113 -20.76 -7.29 6.15
C VAL A 113 -21.13 -6.02 5.37
N ARG A 114 -20.48 -5.84 4.22
CA ARG A 114 -20.83 -4.80 3.24
C ARG A 114 -22.23 -5.03 2.68
N GLY A 115 -22.92 -3.93 2.36
CA GLY A 115 -24.25 -3.91 1.75
C GLY A 115 -25.38 -3.53 2.73
N GLY A 116 -26.56 -3.25 2.19
CA GLY A 116 -27.78 -2.90 2.94
C GLY A 116 -27.91 -1.43 3.35
N CYS A 117 -26.80 -0.76 3.67
CA CYS A 117 -26.74 0.67 4.04
C CYS A 117 -25.30 1.19 3.86
N ASP A 118 -25.13 2.49 4.03
CA ASP A 118 -23.87 3.19 3.80
C ASP A 118 -22.82 2.89 4.88
N PHE A 119 -21.54 3.07 4.54
CA PHE A 119 -20.44 2.82 5.46
C PHE A 119 -20.46 3.74 6.68
N THR A 120 -20.84 5.01 6.50
CA THR A 120 -20.96 5.99 7.60
C THR A 120 -22.06 5.57 8.57
N THR A 121 -23.21 5.13 8.07
CA THR A 121 -24.31 4.62 8.91
C THR A 121 -23.90 3.41 9.75
N LYS A 122 -23.18 2.45 9.15
CA LYS A 122 -22.64 1.29 9.88
C LYS A 122 -21.72 1.72 11.02
N ALA A 123 -20.85 2.69 10.76
CA ALA A 123 -19.89 3.20 11.73
C ALA A 123 -20.56 3.99 12.86
N GLU A 124 -21.57 4.80 12.55
CA GLU A 124 -22.38 5.52 13.54
C GLU A 124 -23.10 4.55 14.48
N ILE A 125 -23.74 3.51 13.92
CA ILE A 125 -24.44 2.49 14.70
C ILE A 125 -23.45 1.73 15.59
N ALA A 126 -22.35 1.23 15.03
CA ALA A 126 -21.33 0.54 15.79
C ALA A 126 -20.75 1.42 16.92
N GLN A 127 -20.48 2.70 16.64
CA GLN A 127 -20.03 3.66 17.65
C GLN A 127 -21.08 3.86 18.74
N SER A 128 -22.36 4.00 18.38
CA SER A 128 -23.46 4.17 19.34
C SER A 128 -23.64 2.96 20.26
N GLU A 129 -23.26 1.77 19.79
CA GLU A 129 -23.23 0.52 20.57
C GLU A 129 -21.98 0.39 21.45
N GLY A 130 -21.08 1.37 21.39
CA GLY A 130 -19.84 1.42 22.15
C GLY A 130 -18.73 0.56 21.55
N ALA A 131 -18.73 0.31 20.23
CA ALA A 131 -17.58 -0.30 19.57
C ALA A 131 -16.35 0.60 19.69
N ALA A 132 -15.16 -0.01 19.77
CA ALA A 132 -13.90 0.73 19.70
C ALA A 132 -13.35 0.85 18.27
N ALA A 133 -13.81 0.00 17.35
CA ALA A 133 -13.52 0.04 15.92
C ALA A 133 -14.59 -0.70 15.12
N LEU A 134 -14.68 -0.39 13.82
CA LEU A 134 -15.53 -1.11 12.88
C LEU A 134 -14.67 -1.88 11.86
N LEU A 135 -14.95 -3.17 11.72
CA LEU A 135 -14.42 -4.04 10.67
C LEU A 135 -15.54 -4.39 9.68
N VAL A 136 -15.36 -4.00 8.43
CA VAL A 136 -16.28 -4.31 7.34
C VAL A 136 -15.72 -5.44 6.49
N ILE A 137 -16.49 -6.52 6.37
CA ILE A 137 -16.18 -7.64 5.49
C ILE A 137 -16.74 -7.31 4.10
N ASN A 138 -15.85 -7.27 3.11
CA ASN A 138 -16.26 -7.05 1.74
C ASN A 138 -17.01 -8.27 1.15
N ASP A 139 -17.82 -8.02 0.13
CA ASP A 139 -18.50 -9.05 -0.65
C ASP A 139 -17.65 -9.64 -1.78
N GLU A 140 -16.57 -8.92 -2.14
CA GLU A 140 -15.56 -9.25 -3.15
C GLU A 140 -14.16 -9.40 -2.53
N GLU A 141 -13.20 -9.95 -3.29
CA GLU A 141 -11.81 -10.10 -2.85
C GLU A 141 -10.99 -8.80 -3.03
N GLU A 142 -11.36 -7.96 -4.00
CA GLU A 142 -10.73 -6.67 -4.19
C GLU A 142 -11.12 -5.71 -3.06
N LEU A 143 -10.19 -4.87 -2.60
CA LEU A 143 -10.47 -3.89 -1.56
C LEU A 143 -11.26 -2.73 -2.17
N ALA A 144 -12.42 -2.41 -1.59
CA ALA A 144 -13.23 -1.28 -2.00
C ALA A 144 -12.91 -0.03 -1.16
N GLU A 145 -12.84 1.12 -1.82
CA GLU A 145 -12.72 2.41 -1.16
C GLU A 145 -14.02 2.79 -0.44
N MET A 146 -13.90 3.19 0.83
CA MET A 146 -15.03 3.65 1.64
C MET A 146 -15.06 5.17 1.72
N GLY A 147 -15.80 5.77 0.78
CA GLY A 147 -16.10 7.20 0.76
C GLY A 147 -17.27 7.60 1.68
N CYS A 148 -17.61 8.88 1.66
CA CYS A 148 -18.77 9.41 2.37
C CYS A 148 -19.83 9.92 1.41
N GLU A 149 -21.07 9.85 1.84
CA GLU A 149 -22.19 10.45 1.11
C GLU A 149 -22.46 11.89 1.56
N LYS A 150 -23.11 12.65 0.67
CA LYS A 150 -23.49 14.03 0.94
C LYS A 150 -24.56 14.07 2.04
N GLY A 151 -24.26 14.74 3.15
CA GLY A 151 -25.15 14.84 4.31
C GLY A 151 -24.96 13.74 5.34
N SER A 152 -23.91 12.92 5.22
CA SER A 152 -23.51 11.96 6.25
C SER A 152 -22.90 12.64 7.49
N SER A 153 -23.03 12.01 8.66
CA SER A 153 -22.43 12.42 9.94
C SER A 153 -20.97 11.96 10.08
N ALA A 154 -20.22 11.93 8.97
CA ALA A 154 -18.83 11.46 8.94
C ALA A 154 -17.92 12.16 9.97
N GLN A 155 -18.21 13.43 10.29
CA GLN A 155 -17.45 14.22 11.26
C GLN A 155 -17.64 13.78 12.72
N ASP A 156 -18.74 13.09 13.03
CA ASP A 156 -19.06 12.60 14.38
C ASP A 156 -18.50 11.20 14.64
N ILE A 157 -17.91 10.55 13.62
CA ILE A 157 -17.35 9.21 13.72
C ILE A 157 -15.93 9.30 14.27
N SER A 158 -15.74 8.78 15.48
CA SER A 158 -14.49 8.80 16.25
C SER A 158 -13.82 7.43 16.37
N ILE A 159 -14.44 6.37 15.84
CA ILE A 159 -13.86 5.03 15.77
C ILE A 159 -13.14 4.81 14.43
N PRO A 160 -12.05 4.04 14.37
CA PRO A 160 -11.42 3.65 13.11
C PRO A 160 -12.30 2.65 12.36
N VAL A 161 -12.33 2.77 11.03
CA VAL A 161 -13.12 1.92 10.14
C VAL A 161 -12.19 1.25 9.13
N VAL A 162 -12.22 -0.08 9.07
CA VAL A 162 -11.34 -0.90 8.22
C VAL A 162 -12.19 -1.86 7.41
N LEU A 163 -11.90 -1.97 6.11
CA LEU A 163 -12.48 -2.98 5.23
C LEU A 163 -11.45 -4.06 4.89
N ILE A 164 -11.87 -5.32 4.92
CA ILE A 164 -11.06 -6.49 4.54
C ILE A 164 -11.73 -7.29 3.41
N PRO A 165 -10.95 -8.08 2.64
CA PRO A 165 -11.48 -8.94 1.59
C PRO A 165 -12.46 -9.98 2.13
N LYS A 166 -13.30 -10.49 1.23
CA LYS A 166 -14.28 -11.55 1.54
C LYS A 166 -13.62 -12.79 2.16
N SER A 167 -12.53 -13.29 1.60
CA SER A 167 -11.81 -14.46 2.12
C SER A 167 -11.38 -14.31 3.58
N GLY A 168 -10.76 -13.17 3.93
CA GLY A 168 -10.37 -12.86 5.30
C GLY A 168 -11.56 -12.74 6.26
N GLY A 169 -12.65 -12.13 5.81
CA GLY A 169 -13.88 -12.04 6.59
C GLY A 169 -14.54 -13.40 6.83
N GLN A 170 -14.53 -14.29 5.84
CA GLN A 170 -15.03 -15.67 5.98
C GLN A 170 -14.19 -16.49 6.97
N TYR A 171 -12.86 -16.34 6.93
CA TYR A 171 -11.97 -16.96 7.91
C TYR A 171 -12.32 -16.52 9.34
N LEU A 172 -12.42 -15.21 9.57
CA LEU A 172 -12.74 -14.66 10.90
C LEU A 172 -14.13 -15.06 11.37
N ASN A 173 -15.13 -14.96 10.50
CA ASN A 173 -16.52 -15.30 10.82
C ASN A 173 -16.64 -16.77 11.21
N LYS A 174 -15.95 -17.67 10.49
CA LYS A 174 -15.92 -19.09 10.84
C LYS A 174 -15.37 -19.31 12.25
N SER A 175 -14.23 -18.71 12.59
CA SER A 175 -13.66 -18.80 13.94
C SER A 175 -14.59 -18.28 15.03
N ILE A 176 -15.30 -17.17 14.80
CA ILE A 176 -16.24 -16.61 15.77
C ILE A 176 -17.46 -17.53 15.94
N VAL A 177 -18.02 -18.05 14.85
CA VAL A 177 -19.17 -18.98 14.87
C VAL A 177 -18.80 -20.32 15.51
N ASP A 178 -17.57 -20.78 15.33
CA ASP A 178 -17.02 -21.97 16.00
C ASP A 178 -16.79 -21.76 17.51
N GLY A 179 -17.14 -20.58 18.05
CA GLY A 179 -17.06 -20.23 19.47
C GLY A 179 -15.66 -19.85 19.94
N GLN A 180 -14.73 -19.59 19.02
CA GLN A 180 -13.39 -19.14 19.38
C GLN A 180 -13.42 -17.66 19.75
N LYS A 181 -12.65 -17.28 20.78
CA LYS A 181 -12.39 -15.87 21.09
C LYS A 181 -11.42 -15.34 20.02
N VAL A 182 -11.93 -14.50 19.13
CA VAL A 182 -11.14 -13.85 18.08
C VAL A 182 -10.72 -12.46 18.53
N GLU A 183 -9.43 -12.21 18.53
CA GLU A 183 -8.84 -10.92 18.87
C GLU A 183 -8.11 -10.38 17.64
N LEU A 184 -8.25 -9.07 17.39
CA LEU A 184 -7.67 -8.40 16.23
C LEU A 184 -6.85 -7.20 16.66
N LEU A 185 -5.86 -6.87 15.83
CA LEU A 185 -5.06 -5.66 15.94
C LEU A 185 -4.92 -5.04 14.55
N PHE A 186 -5.15 -3.72 14.47
CA PHE A 186 -5.05 -2.94 13.25
C PHE A 186 -3.89 -1.95 13.33
N TYR A 187 -3.08 -1.87 12.28
CA TYR A 187 -2.10 -0.79 12.10
C TYR A 187 -1.92 -0.44 10.62
N ALA A 188 -1.60 0.82 10.33
CA ALA A 188 -1.44 1.35 8.98
C ALA A 188 0.05 1.71 8.72
N PRO A 189 0.87 0.76 8.25
CA PRO A 189 2.29 0.99 8.07
C PRO A 189 2.55 2.07 7.00
N VAL A 190 3.50 2.96 7.28
CA VAL A 190 3.94 3.97 6.30
C VAL A 190 4.69 3.27 5.18
N ARG A 191 4.22 3.48 3.94
CA ARG A 191 4.93 3.01 2.75
C ARG A 191 6.11 3.94 2.48
N PRO A 192 7.33 3.43 2.26
CA PRO A 192 8.43 4.27 1.81
C PRO A 192 8.11 4.86 0.43
N PRO A 193 8.44 6.15 0.17
CA PRO A 193 8.12 6.80 -1.09
C PRO A 193 8.92 6.23 -2.28
N VAL A 194 10.04 5.55 -2.00
CA VAL A 194 10.90 4.96 -3.03
C VAL A 194 11.07 3.47 -2.77
N ASP A 195 10.77 2.67 -3.79
CA ASP A 195 11.09 1.24 -3.78
C ASP A 195 12.52 1.04 -4.28
N PHE A 196 13.40 0.62 -3.37
CA PHE A 196 14.80 0.36 -3.69
C PHE A 196 14.99 -0.70 -4.79
N SER A 197 14.05 -1.64 -4.94
CA SER A 197 14.10 -2.63 -6.00
C SER A 197 13.91 -1.98 -7.37
N VAL A 198 13.03 -0.99 -7.48
CA VAL A 198 12.81 -0.22 -8.72
C VAL A 198 14.05 0.61 -9.06
N ILE A 199 14.66 1.25 -8.06
CA ILE A 199 15.93 1.97 -8.24
C ILE A 199 17.00 1.01 -8.75
N PHE A 200 17.12 -0.17 -8.12
CA PHE A 200 18.11 -1.17 -8.51
C PHE A 200 17.88 -1.69 -9.93
N LEU A 201 16.64 -2.03 -10.27
CA LEU A 201 16.26 -2.48 -11.62
C LEU A 201 16.53 -1.40 -12.66
N TRP A 202 16.27 -0.12 -12.33
CA TRP A 202 16.57 1.01 -13.19
C TRP A 202 18.09 1.16 -13.41
N ILE A 203 18.90 1.10 -12.35
CA ILE A 203 20.38 1.14 -12.45
C ILE A 203 20.91 -0.02 -13.29
N MET A 204 20.39 -1.23 -13.09
CA MET A 204 20.78 -2.41 -13.88
C MET A 204 20.43 -2.26 -15.37
N ALA A 205 19.23 -1.78 -15.68
CA ALA A 205 18.80 -1.55 -17.06
C ALA A 205 19.66 -0.47 -17.74
N VAL A 206 19.91 0.66 -17.05
CA VAL A 206 20.75 1.73 -17.58
C VAL A 206 22.20 1.27 -17.73
N GLY A 207 22.73 0.54 -16.75
CA GLY A 207 24.08 -0.01 -16.77
C GLY A 207 24.30 -0.96 -17.95
N THR A 208 23.37 -1.89 -18.19
CA THR A 208 23.46 -2.83 -19.32
C THR A 208 23.42 -2.11 -20.68
N VAL A 209 22.56 -1.10 -20.85
CA VAL A 209 22.53 -0.29 -22.09
C VAL A 209 23.83 0.47 -22.29
N VAL A 210 24.41 1.05 -21.24
CA VAL A 210 25.70 1.75 -21.32
C VAL A 210 26.82 0.75 -21.70
N CYS A 211 26.91 -0.39 -21.02
CA CYS A 211 27.88 -1.44 -21.35
C CYS A 211 27.74 -1.91 -22.80
N ALA A 212 26.52 -2.13 -23.28
CA ALA A 212 26.26 -2.52 -24.67
C ALA A 212 26.68 -1.42 -25.66
N SER A 213 26.43 -0.14 -25.33
CA SER A 213 26.77 1.00 -26.20
C SER A 213 28.28 1.22 -26.36
N VAL A 214 29.06 0.92 -25.32
CA VAL A 214 30.53 1.08 -25.31
C VAL A 214 31.24 -0.22 -25.70
N TRP A 215 30.51 -1.34 -25.82
CA TRP A 215 31.06 -2.65 -26.18
C TRP A 215 31.96 -2.61 -27.43
N SER A 216 31.54 -1.90 -28.48
CA SER A 216 32.34 -1.77 -29.71
C SER A 216 33.65 -1.00 -29.51
N GLU A 217 33.72 -0.06 -28.56
CA GLU A 217 34.95 0.68 -28.27
C GLU A 217 35.91 -0.12 -27.40
N ILE A 218 35.39 -0.96 -26.50
CA ILE A 218 36.19 -1.84 -25.64
C ILE A 218 36.79 -2.97 -26.47
N ALA A 219 35.96 -3.68 -27.24
CA ALA A 219 36.41 -4.81 -28.05
C ALA A 219 37.51 -4.41 -29.06
N THR A 220 37.38 -3.24 -29.69
CA THR A 220 38.40 -2.74 -30.64
C THR A 220 39.71 -2.33 -29.97
N SER A 221 39.69 -1.93 -28.69
CA SER A 221 40.89 -1.60 -27.93
C SER A 221 41.71 -2.82 -27.53
N GLU A 222 41.04 -3.95 -27.23
CA GLU A 222 41.69 -5.23 -26.93
C GLU A 222 42.40 -5.79 -28.15
N GLU A 223 41.73 -5.86 -29.31
CA GLU A 223 42.35 -6.32 -30.57
C GLU A 223 43.59 -5.50 -30.97
N THR A 224 43.54 -4.19 -30.70
CA THR A 224 44.64 -3.30 -31.00
C THR A 224 45.83 -3.55 -30.06
N ASN A 225 45.59 -3.70 -28.75
CA ASN A 225 46.64 -3.98 -27.76
C ASN A 225 47.29 -5.35 -27.95
N GLU A 226 46.53 -6.39 -28.28
CA GLU A 226 47.10 -7.72 -28.58
C GLU A 226 48.02 -7.67 -29.80
N ARG A 227 47.60 -6.96 -30.86
CA ARG A 227 48.44 -6.75 -32.05
C ARG A 227 49.75 -6.02 -31.71
N TYR A 228 49.73 -5.05 -30.80
CA TYR A 228 50.95 -4.35 -30.37
C TYR A 228 51.87 -5.21 -29.48
N ASN A 229 51.29 -6.08 -28.64
CA ASN A 229 52.06 -7.01 -27.80
C ASN A 229 52.73 -8.12 -28.62
N GLU A 230 52.10 -8.62 -29.69
CA GLU A 230 52.72 -9.56 -30.63
C GLU A 230 53.89 -8.97 -31.42
N LEU A 231 53.87 -7.65 -31.66
CA LEU A 231 54.90 -6.93 -32.41
C LEU A 231 56.06 -6.41 -31.53
N SER A 232 55.97 -6.55 -30.20
CA SER A 232 57.07 -6.19 -29.31
C SER A 232 58.08 -7.34 -29.23
N PRO A 233 59.36 -7.10 -29.59
CA PRO A 233 60.38 -8.15 -29.54
C PRO A 233 60.70 -8.54 -28.07
N LYS A 234 60.93 -9.84 -27.84
CA LYS A 234 61.41 -10.39 -26.55
C LYS A 234 62.91 -10.20 -26.36
#